data_AF-A0A6G9QJ61-F1
#
_entry.id   AF-A0A6G9QJ61-F1
#
_cell.length_a   1.000
_cell.length_b   1.000
_cell.length_c   1.000
_cell.angle_alpha   90.00
_cell.angle_beta   90.00
_cell.angle_gamma   90.00
#
_symmetry.space_group_name_H-M   'P 1'
#
loop_
_entity.id
_entity.type
_entity.pdbx_description
1 polymer ?
#
loop_
_entity_poly.entity_id
_entity_poly.type
_entity_poly.pdbx_seq_one_letter_code
_entity_poly.pdbx_strand_id
1 'polypeptide(L)'
;MKLVSVEIENIRCYKDPVKVQIDDLTTFIGKNDIGKSTVLEALEIFFNNDTVKISQDDANISNENKVVCITCEFTNLPDRIILDSGHETTLENEYLLTPESTLKIKKTFDCGKKTPSCDVFIIAYHPTAAGVSNLLELKEKDLQKIIKDQGIDSALKGNPLMRKAIWDNVLWLN
;
A
#
# COMPACT_ATOMS: atom_id res chain seq x y z
N MET A 1 -10.52 10.10 2.66
CA MET A 1 -9.36 9.42 3.27
C MET A 1 -8.72 10.34 4.29
N LYS A 2 -8.47 9.85 5.50
CA LYS A 2 -7.77 10.56 6.59
C LYS A 2 -6.48 9.81 6.91
N LEU A 3 -5.34 10.50 6.93
CA LEU A 3 -4.06 9.92 7.36
C LEU A 3 -4.10 9.65 8.86
N VAL A 4 -3.73 8.43 9.29
CA VAL A 4 -3.68 8.07 10.71
C VAL A 4 -2.26 7.79 11.20
N SER A 5 -1.35 7.39 10.31
CA SER A 5 0.05 7.28 10.68
C SER A 5 0.98 7.34 9.49
N VAL A 6 2.22 7.73 9.76
CA VAL A 6 3.37 7.59 8.87
C VAL A 6 4.44 6.79 9.58
N GLU A 7 4.93 5.74 8.94
CA GLU A 7 6.05 4.93 9.38
C GLU A 7 7.21 5.14 8.42
N ILE A 8 8.37 5.45 8.98
CA ILE A 8 9.56 5.85 8.25
C ILE A 8 10.70 4.95 8.67
N GLU A 9 11.39 4.37 7.70
CA GLU A 9 12.52 3.47 7.93
C GLU A 9 13.69 3.86 7.01
N ASN A 10 14.89 3.83 7.59
CA ASN A 10 16.14 4.05 6.89
C ASN A 10 16.30 5.41 6.20
N ILE A 11 15.57 6.46 6.63
CA ILE A 11 15.71 7.82 6.08
C ILE A 11 16.55 8.71 7.01
N ARG A 12 17.64 9.29 6.50
CA ARG A 12 18.48 10.29 7.19
C ARG A 12 18.83 9.90 8.62
N CYS A 13 18.24 10.57 9.63
CA CYS A 13 18.49 10.29 11.05
C CYS A 13 17.73 9.06 11.58
N TYR A 14 16.70 8.58 10.88
CA TYR A 14 15.92 7.40 11.23
C TYR A 14 16.54 6.16 10.59
N LYS A 15 17.34 5.42 11.35
CA LYS A 15 17.87 4.13 10.90
C LYS A 15 16.79 3.05 10.96
N ASP A 16 16.24 2.83 12.14
CA ASP A 16 15.22 1.83 12.41
C ASP A 16 13.82 2.39 12.10
N PRO A 17 12.81 1.52 11.88
CA PRO A 17 11.43 1.95 11.66
C PRO A 17 10.89 2.78 12.82
N VAL A 18 10.34 3.95 12.51
CA VAL A 18 9.63 4.82 13.47
C VAL A 18 8.24 5.11 12.94
N LYS A 19 7.22 4.73 13.70
CA LYS A 19 5.81 5.02 13.42
C LYS A 19 5.36 6.25 14.21
N VAL A 20 4.83 7.24 13.51
CA VAL A 20 4.25 8.46 14.05
C VAL A 20 2.75 8.43 13.80
N GLN A 21 1.96 8.57 14.88
CA GLN A 21 0.51 8.72 14.79
C GLN A 21 0.15 10.15 14.39
N ILE A 22 -0.82 10.29 13.50
CA ILE A 22 -1.32 11.55 12.98
C ILE A 22 -2.79 11.68 13.35
N ASP A 23 -3.17 12.85 13.86
CA ASP A 23 -4.54 13.20 14.21
C ASP A 23 -4.90 14.56 13.58
N ASP A 24 -6.11 15.07 13.85
CA ASP A 24 -6.61 16.34 13.30
C ASP A 24 -5.68 17.52 13.60
N LEU A 25 -4.98 17.47 14.73
CA LEU A 25 -3.88 18.37 15.07
C LEU A 25 -2.71 17.58 15.66
N THR A 26 -1.61 17.51 14.90
CA THR A 26 -0.35 16.92 15.37
C THR A 26 0.74 17.99 15.38
N THR A 27 1.41 18.15 16.54
CA THR A 27 2.50 19.13 16.69
C THR A 27 3.82 18.41 16.94
N PHE A 28 4.83 18.70 16.13
CA PHE A 28 6.18 18.16 16.29
C PHE A 28 7.06 19.13 17.09
N ILE A 29 7.44 18.76 18.32
CA ILE A 29 8.27 19.59 19.22
C ILE A 29 9.61 18.88 19.48
N GLY A 30 10.68 19.64 19.60
CA GLY A 30 12.02 19.14 19.90
C GLY A 30 13.10 20.09 19.44
N LYS A 31 14.36 19.78 19.78
CA LYS A 31 15.52 20.54 19.29
C LYS A 31 15.62 20.49 17.76
N ASN A 32 16.30 21.47 17.16
CA ASN A 32 16.60 21.42 15.73
C ASN A 32 17.42 20.17 15.39
N ASP A 33 17.29 19.72 14.14
CA ASP A 33 18.08 18.61 13.58
C ASP A 33 17.85 17.23 14.22
N ILE A 34 16.85 17.09 15.08
CA ILE A 34 16.46 15.79 15.68
C ILE A 34 15.55 14.95 14.76
N GLY A 35 15.28 15.40 13.53
CA GLY A 35 14.45 14.68 12.55
C GLY A 35 13.00 15.17 12.39
N LYS A 36 12.60 16.25 13.07
CA LYS A 36 11.22 16.80 12.95
C LYS A 36 10.82 17.11 11.50
N SER A 37 11.68 17.86 10.78
CA SER A 37 11.44 18.21 9.38
C SER A 37 11.43 16.95 8.50
N THR A 38 12.29 15.97 8.80
CA THR A 38 12.35 14.70 8.07
C THR A 38 11.00 13.97 8.04
N VAL A 39 10.19 14.04 9.10
CA VAL A 39 8.83 13.45 9.09
C VAL A 39 7.92 14.17 8.09
N LEU A 40 7.95 15.50 8.07
CA LEU A 40 7.15 16.31 7.12
C LEU A 40 7.65 16.14 5.68
N GLU A 41 8.96 16.04 5.50
CA GLU A 41 9.58 15.81 4.20
C GLU A 41 9.28 14.40 3.68
N ALA A 42 9.24 13.38 4.55
CA ALA A 42 8.80 12.04 4.17
C ALA A 42 7.33 12.02 3.71
N LEU A 43 6.45 12.81 4.35
CA LEU A 43 5.08 12.98 3.89
C LEU A 43 5.02 13.67 2.52
N GLU A 44 5.80 14.72 2.30
CA GLU A 44 5.89 15.40 0.99
C GLU A 44 6.41 14.44 -0.10
N ILE A 45 7.45 13.66 0.19
CA ILE A 45 7.98 12.61 -0.70
C ILE A 45 6.90 11.55 -0.98
N PHE A 46 6.13 11.15 0.05
CA PHE A 46 5.10 10.14 -0.11
C PHE A 46 3.95 10.61 -1.01
N PHE A 47 3.41 11.80 -0.78
CA PHE A 47 2.23 12.27 -1.51
C PHE A 47 2.56 12.87 -2.87
N ASN A 48 3.59 13.70 -2.94
CA ASN A 48 3.84 14.57 -4.09
C ASN A 48 5.17 14.24 -4.77
N ASN A 49 6.22 13.99 -3.98
CA ASN A 49 7.60 13.81 -4.46
C ASN A 49 8.01 14.93 -5.45
N ASP A 50 7.65 16.18 -5.14
CA ASP A 50 7.92 17.33 -6.01
C ASP A 50 8.68 18.46 -5.32
N THR A 51 8.12 19.06 -4.26
CA THR A 51 8.84 20.12 -3.51
C THR A 51 10.07 19.55 -2.82
N VAL A 52 9.91 18.35 -2.24
CA VAL A 52 10.98 17.54 -1.71
C VAL A 52 10.98 16.22 -2.48
N LYS A 53 12.10 15.96 -3.14
CA LYS A 53 12.31 14.75 -3.94
C LYS A 53 13.24 13.82 -3.21
N ILE A 54 12.89 12.54 -3.22
CA ILE A 54 13.80 11.50 -2.75
C ILE A 54 15.10 11.51 -3.57
N SER A 55 16.22 11.33 -2.88
CA SER A 55 17.57 11.35 -3.43
C SER A 55 18.43 10.23 -2.81
N GLN A 56 19.62 10.02 -3.37
CA GLN A 56 20.58 9.04 -2.80
C GLN A 56 20.98 9.37 -1.36
N ASP A 57 21.03 10.65 -1.03
CA ASP A 57 21.49 11.14 0.27
C ASP A 57 20.43 11.01 1.36
N ASP A 58 19.20 10.65 0.99
CA ASP A 58 18.12 10.44 1.96
C ASP A 58 18.24 9.11 2.69
N ALA A 59 18.97 8.12 2.16
CA ALA A 59 19.22 6.89 2.90
C ALA A 59 20.11 7.15 4.12
N ASN A 60 19.77 6.55 5.25
CA ASN A 60 20.58 6.66 6.46
C ASN A 60 22.02 6.21 6.19
N ILE A 61 22.98 7.04 6.63
CA ILE A 61 24.41 6.84 6.35
C ILE A 61 25.00 5.63 7.09
N SER A 62 24.39 5.19 8.19
CA SER A 62 24.85 4.08 9.01
C SER A 62 24.30 2.72 8.58
N ASN A 63 23.42 2.70 7.56
CA ASN A 63 22.91 1.48 6.97
C ASN A 63 23.59 1.20 5.63
N GLU A 64 24.04 -0.04 5.44
CA GLU A 64 24.63 -0.51 4.18
C GLU A 64 23.56 -0.63 3.10
N ASN A 65 22.36 -1.08 3.48
CA ASN A 65 21.21 -1.09 2.59
C ASN A 65 20.73 0.36 2.37
N LYS A 66 20.62 0.76 1.10
CA LYS A 66 20.16 2.09 0.68
C LYS A 66 18.68 2.13 0.31
N VAL A 67 17.92 1.14 0.71
CA VAL A 67 16.46 1.12 0.54
C VAL A 67 15.79 1.93 1.65
N VAL A 68 15.08 2.98 1.28
CA VAL A 68 14.25 3.81 2.19
C VAL A 68 12.81 3.35 2.09
N CYS A 69 12.10 3.26 3.21
CA CYS A 69 10.67 2.96 3.22
C CYS A 69 9.88 4.09 3.87
N ILE A 70 8.78 4.50 3.21
CA ILE A 70 7.79 5.41 3.78
C ILE A 70 6.43 4.73 3.64
N THR A 71 5.77 4.47 4.77
CA THR A 71 4.49 3.77 4.82
C THR A 71 3.45 4.65 5.46
N CYS A 72 2.38 4.98 4.73
CA CYS A 72 1.26 5.73 5.26
C CYS A 72 0.05 4.84 5.44
N GLU A 73 -0.68 5.05 6.53
CA GLU A 73 -1.89 4.32 6.86
C GLU A 73 -3.08 5.29 6.90
N PHE A 74 -4.21 4.87 6.33
CA PHE A 74 -5.38 5.73 6.12
C PHE A 74 -6.67 5.09 6.64
N THR A 75 -7.55 5.95 7.13
CA THR A 75 -8.96 5.65 7.48
C THR A 75 -9.90 6.53 6.65
N ASN A 76 -11.21 6.49 6.96
CA ASN A 76 -12.24 7.26 6.25
C ASN A 76 -12.13 7.07 4.73
N LEU A 77 -12.12 5.80 4.33
CA LEU A 77 -11.88 5.33 2.97
C LEU A 77 -13.14 5.57 2.11
N PRO A 78 -13.00 5.72 0.79
CA PRO A 78 -14.17 5.84 -0.08
C PRO A 78 -15.02 4.57 -0.01
N ASP A 79 -16.35 4.75 0.02
CA ASP A 79 -17.31 3.64 0.07
C ASP A 79 -17.22 2.75 -1.18
N ARG A 80 -16.84 3.32 -2.32
CA ARG A 80 -16.71 2.64 -3.61
C ARG A 80 -15.50 3.12 -4.38
N ILE A 81 -14.89 2.20 -5.13
CA ILE A 81 -13.76 2.43 -6.01
C ILE A 81 -13.95 1.73 -7.35
N ILE A 82 -13.21 2.15 -8.36
CA ILE A 82 -13.07 1.46 -9.65
C ILE A 82 -11.56 1.18 -9.83
N LEU A 83 -11.18 -0.09 -9.96
CA LEU A 83 -9.78 -0.50 -10.08
C LEU A 83 -9.31 -0.65 -11.53
N ASP A 84 -9.96 -1.53 -12.31
CA ASP A 84 -9.40 -2.02 -13.58
C ASP A 84 -10.41 -2.11 -14.74
N SER A 85 -11.69 -2.32 -14.45
CA SER A 85 -12.69 -2.77 -15.43
C SER A 85 -13.93 -1.88 -15.52
N GLY A 86 -13.88 -0.66 -14.96
CA GLY A 86 -15.02 0.26 -14.95
C GLY A 86 -16.19 -0.15 -14.04
N HIS A 87 -16.06 -1.27 -13.34
CA HIS A 87 -17.04 -1.76 -12.37
C HIS A 87 -16.70 -1.24 -10.98
N GLU A 88 -17.71 -0.78 -10.25
CA GLU A 88 -17.57 -0.37 -8.85
C GLU A 88 -17.36 -1.59 -7.95
N THR A 89 -16.49 -1.41 -6.95
CA THR A 89 -16.21 -2.38 -5.88
C THR A 89 -15.83 -1.63 -4.61
N THR A 90 -15.46 -2.34 -3.55
CA THR A 90 -14.92 -1.76 -2.31
C THR A 90 -13.52 -2.29 -2.02
N LEU A 91 -12.70 -1.55 -1.28
CA LEU A 91 -11.37 -2.02 -0.86
C LEU A 91 -11.45 -3.31 -0.04
N GLU A 92 -12.51 -3.47 0.76
CA GLU A 92 -12.76 -4.65 1.56
C GLU A 92 -13.07 -5.88 0.70
N ASN A 93 -13.97 -5.77 -0.29
CA ASN A 93 -14.30 -6.89 -1.19
C ASN A 93 -13.10 -7.32 -2.06
N GLU A 94 -12.12 -6.43 -2.25
CA GLU A 94 -10.89 -6.71 -2.98
C GLU A 94 -9.74 -7.15 -2.06
N TYR A 95 -10.01 -7.33 -0.76
CA TYR A 95 -9.03 -7.68 0.27
C TYR A 95 -7.78 -6.79 0.25
N LEU A 96 -8.00 -5.48 0.14
CA LEU A 96 -6.97 -4.44 0.07
C LEU A 96 -6.79 -3.68 1.40
N LEU A 97 -7.42 -4.15 2.47
CA LEU A 97 -7.36 -3.53 3.80
C LEU A 97 -6.54 -4.36 4.77
N THR A 98 -6.01 -3.71 5.80
CA THR A 98 -5.44 -4.35 6.98
C THR A 98 -6.54 -5.08 7.79
N PRO A 99 -6.17 -5.92 8.77
CA PRO A 99 -7.13 -6.49 9.72
C PRO A 99 -7.93 -5.43 10.50
N GLU A 100 -7.39 -4.21 10.65
CA GLU A 100 -8.03 -3.08 11.31
C GLU A 100 -8.93 -2.25 10.37
N SER A 101 -9.22 -2.76 9.17
CA SER A 101 -10.02 -2.07 8.13
C SER A 101 -9.43 -0.72 7.70
N THR A 102 -8.11 -0.58 7.75
CA THR A 102 -7.36 0.60 7.27
C THR A 102 -6.68 0.29 5.94
N LEU A 103 -6.37 1.33 5.16
CA LEU A 103 -5.55 1.19 3.96
C LEU A 103 -4.11 1.53 4.30
N LYS A 104 -3.20 0.57 4.22
CA LYS A 104 -1.76 0.77 4.47
C LYS A 104 -0.98 0.71 3.16
N ILE A 105 -0.34 1.81 2.77
CA ILE A 105 0.42 1.94 1.52
C ILE A 105 1.90 2.16 1.86
N LYS A 106 2.76 1.29 1.34
CA LYS A 106 4.22 1.39 1.49
C LYS A 106 4.84 1.82 0.17
N LYS A 107 5.67 2.86 0.21
CA LYS A 107 6.59 3.22 -0.87
C LYS A 107 8.01 2.84 -0.46
N THR A 108 8.68 2.13 -1.36
CA THR A 108 10.06 1.68 -1.20
C THR A 108 10.91 2.39 -2.24
N PHE A 109 11.98 3.05 -1.79
CA PHE A 109 12.87 3.83 -2.64
C PHE A 109 14.28 3.26 -2.61
N ASP A 110 14.80 2.87 -3.77
CA ASP A 110 16.17 2.39 -3.90
C ASP A 110 17.14 3.57 -4.07
N CYS A 111 17.62 4.11 -2.95
CA CYS A 111 18.54 5.25 -2.91
C CYS A 111 20.00 4.82 -3.20
N GLY A 112 20.24 3.55 -3.56
CA GLY A 112 21.51 3.12 -4.14
C GLY A 112 21.70 3.65 -5.56
N LYS A 113 20.62 4.04 -6.25
CA LYS A 113 20.61 4.53 -7.63
C LYS A 113 20.62 6.06 -7.69
N LYS A 114 21.33 6.63 -8.68
CA LYS A 114 21.41 8.09 -8.91
C LYS A 114 20.05 8.78 -8.93
N THR A 115 19.08 8.12 -9.57
CA THR A 115 17.67 8.47 -9.51
C THR A 115 16.96 7.32 -8.80
N PRO A 116 16.54 7.49 -7.54
CA PRO A 116 15.91 6.40 -6.80
C PRO A 116 14.66 5.90 -7.49
N SER A 117 14.57 4.58 -7.71
CA SER A 117 13.34 3.95 -8.20
C SER A 117 12.34 3.82 -7.06
N CYS A 118 11.05 3.97 -7.37
CA CYS A 118 9.97 3.87 -6.39
C CYS A 118 9.07 2.67 -6.71
N ASP A 119 8.99 1.72 -5.78
CA ASP A 119 8.00 0.65 -5.81
C ASP A 119 6.89 0.96 -4.80
N VAL A 120 5.64 0.70 -5.18
CA VAL A 120 4.46 1.01 -4.36
C VAL A 120 3.70 -0.28 -4.04
N PHE A 121 3.37 -0.46 -2.78
CA PHE A 121 2.72 -1.66 -2.26
C PHE A 121 1.52 -1.29 -1.40
N ILE A 122 0.49 -2.13 -1.43
CA ILE A 122 -0.57 -2.16 -0.43
C ILE A 122 -0.22 -3.28 0.56
N ILE A 123 -0.18 -2.96 1.85
CA ILE A 123 -0.03 -3.94 2.93
C ILE A 123 -1.42 -4.26 3.45
N ALA A 124 -1.93 -5.44 3.10
CA ALA A 124 -3.29 -5.85 3.40
C ALA A 124 -3.34 -7.28 3.94
N TYR A 125 -4.46 -7.62 4.57
CA TYR A 125 -4.83 -8.99 4.89
C TYR A 125 -5.44 -9.66 3.65
N HIS A 126 -4.58 -9.89 2.65
CA HIS A 126 -4.96 -10.44 1.36
C HIS A 126 -4.96 -11.98 1.39
N PRO A 127 -5.90 -12.67 0.70
CA PRO A 127 -5.88 -14.12 0.56
C PRO A 127 -4.53 -14.65 0.07
N THR A 128 -4.00 -15.67 0.74
CA THR A 128 -2.75 -16.34 0.38
C THR A 128 -2.92 -17.80 -0.06
N ALA A 129 -4.15 -18.31 -0.02
CA ALA A 129 -4.45 -19.67 -0.47
C ALA A 129 -4.07 -19.90 -1.94
N ALA A 130 -3.54 -21.09 -2.23
CA ALA A 130 -3.10 -21.46 -3.57
C ALA A 130 -4.25 -21.38 -4.58
N GLY A 131 -4.00 -20.73 -5.73
CA GLY A 131 -4.98 -20.55 -6.79
C GLY A 131 -5.85 -19.30 -6.67
N VAL A 132 -5.80 -18.57 -5.54
CA VAL A 132 -6.56 -17.32 -5.35
C VAL A 132 -5.74 -16.15 -4.80
N SER A 133 -4.44 -16.33 -4.57
CA SER A 133 -3.56 -15.29 -4.03
C SER A 133 -3.14 -14.21 -5.03
N ASN A 134 -3.32 -14.45 -6.33
CA ASN A 134 -2.88 -13.55 -7.40
C ASN A 134 -4.04 -13.07 -8.29
N LEU A 135 -5.29 -13.17 -7.85
CA LEU A 135 -6.45 -12.86 -8.70
C LEU A 135 -6.46 -11.41 -9.21
N LEU A 136 -5.87 -10.46 -8.46
CA LEU A 136 -5.73 -9.07 -8.86
C LEU A 136 -4.81 -8.87 -10.08
N GLU A 137 -3.91 -9.82 -10.35
CA GLU A 137 -2.96 -9.77 -11.47
C GLU A 137 -3.52 -10.44 -12.74
N LEU A 138 -4.59 -11.22 -12.60
CA LEU A 138 -5.18 -11.99 -13.69
C LEU A 138 -6.00 -11.11 -14.63
N LYS A 139 -5.93 -11.43 -15.92
CA LYS A 139 -6.77 -10.78 -16.93
C LYS A 139 -8.18 -11.34 -16.88
N GLU A 140 -9.15 -10.58 -17.41
CA GLU A 140 -10.57 -10.99 -17.47
C GLU A 140 -10.76 -12.41 -18.02
N LYS A 141 -10.02 -12.78 -19.08
CA LYS A 141 -10.08 -14.11 -19.69
C LYS A 141 -9.63 -15.23 -18.76
N ASP A 142 -8.64 -14.96 -17.90
CA ASP A 142 -8.11 -15.94 -16.95
C ASP A 142 -9.10 -16.13 -15.79
N LEU A 143 -9.71 -15.04 -15.31
CA LEU A 143 -10.79 -15.10 -14.32
C LEU A 143 -12.02 -15.86 -14.84
N GLN A 144 -12.44 -15.59 -16.07
CA GLN A 144 -13.53 -16.32 -16.74
C GLN A 144 -13.23 -17.82 -16.84
N LYS A 145 -11.96 -18.19 -17.06
CA LYS A 145 -11.54 -19.58 -17.12
C LYS A 145 -11.69 -20.25 -15.74
N ILE A 146 -11.23 -19.61 -14.68
CA ILE A 146 -11.38 -20.13 -13.30
C ILE A 146 -12.85 -20.38 -12.96
N ILE A 147 -13.73 -19.41 -13.24
CA ILE A 147 -15.18 -19.54 -12.99
C ILE A 147 -15.78 -20.75 -13.72
N LYS A 148 -15.43 -20.93 -15.00
CA LYS A 148 -15.94 -22.05 -15.81
C LYS A 148 -15.39 -23.39 -15.36
N ASP A 149 -14.08 -23.46 -15.10
CA ASP A 149 -13.41 -24.70 -14.69
C ASP A 149 -13.90 -25.18 -13.31
N GLN A 150 -14.27 -24.26 -12.42
CA GLN A 150 -14.81 -24.56 -11.09
C GLN A 150 -16.35 -24.66 -11.06
N GLY A 151 -17.04 -24.34 -12.16
CA GLY A 151 -18.51 -24.36 -12.22
C GLY A 151 -19.19 -23.33 -11.32
N ILE A 152 -18.54 -22.19 -11.06
CA ILE A 152 -19.06 -21.12 -10.21
C ILE A 152 -20.17 -20.37 -10.94
N ASP A 153 -21.33 -20.19 -10.31
CA ASP A 153 -22.41 -19.35 -10.82
C ASP A 153 -22.09 -17.86 -10.57
N SER A 154 -21.52 -17.20 -11.58
CA SER A 154 -21.12 -15.79 -11.51
C SER A 154 -21.19 -15.12 -12.89
N ALA A 155 -21.28 -13.79 -12.88
CA ALA A 155 -21.07 -12.99 -14.08
C ALA A 155 -19.69 -13.31 -14.70
N LEU A 156 -19.64 -13.32 -16.04
CA LEU A 156 -18.40 -13.49 -16.81
C LEU A 156 -17.84 -12.14 -17.29
N LYS A 157 -18.27 -11.03 -16.70
CA LYS A 157 -17.79 -9.67 -16.99
C LYS A 157 -17.69 -8.88 -15.70
N GLY A 158 -16.71 -7.98 -15.66
CA GLY A 158 -16.38 -7.21 -14.47
C GLY A 158 -15.44 -7.98 -13.56
N ASN A 159 -14.17 -7.61 -13.56
CA ASN A 159 -13.15 -8.30 -12.80
C ASN A 159 -13.47 -8.37 -11.29
N PRO A 160 -13.95 -7.28 -10.63
CA PRO A 160 -14.34 -7.34 -9.23
C PRO A 160 -15.40 -8.40 -8.91
N LEU A 161 -16.42 -8.53 -9.75
CA LEU A 161 -17.50 -9.49 -9.56
C LEU A 161 -16.97 -10.92 -9.63
N MET A 162 -16.09 -11.18 -10.62
CA MET A 162 -15.48 -12.48 -10.80
C MET A 162 -14.52 -12.84 -9.68
N ARG A 163 -13.64 -11.92 -9.27
CA ARG A 163 -12.71 -12.15 -8.16
C ARG A 163 -13.44 -12.46 -6.86
N LYS A 164 -14.48 -11.67 -6.54
CA LYS A 164 -15.33 -11.91 -5.39
C LYS A 164 -15.95 -13.31 -5.44
N ALA A 165 -16.57 -13.68 -6.55
CA ALA A 165 -17.18 -15.00 -6.69
C ALA A 165 -16.16 -16.14 -6.53
N ILE A 166 -14.94 -15.97 -7.04
CA ILE A 166 -13.86 -16.95 -6.87
C ILE A 166 -13.47 -17.05 -5.40
N TRP A 167 -13.21 -15.93 -4.71
CA TRP A 167 -12.87 -15.95 -3.28
C TRP A 167 -13.99 -16.54 -2.41
N ASP A 168 -15.25 -16.21 -2.68
CA ASP A 168 -16.41 -16.71 -1.93
C ASP A 168 -16.61 -18.25 -2.09
N ASN A 169 -16.00 -18.86 -3.12
CA ASN A 169 -16.06 -20.31 -3.37
C ASN A 169 -14.85 -21.08 -2.83
N VAL A 170 -13.93 -20.43 -2.10
CA VAL A 170 -12.81 -21.12 -1.45
C VAL A 170 -13.10 -21.32 0.05
N LEU A 171 -12.89 -22.55 0.53
CA LEU A 171 -13.12 -22.91 1.94
C LEU A 171 -12.21 -22.17 2.93
N TRP A 172 -10.98 -21.83 2.53
CA TRP A 172 -9.97 -21.16 3.36
C TRP A 172 -9.17 -20.18 2.52
N LEU A 173 -9.15 -18.91 2.91
CA LEU A 173 -8.44 -17.84 2.17
C LEU A 173 -7.00 -17.63 2.66
N ASN A 174 -6.68 -18.04 3.90
CA ASN A 174 -5.38 -17.85 4.57
C ASN A 174 -4.93 -19.13 5.26
#